data_AF-A0A3S4CHG2-F1
#
_entry.id   AF-A0A3S4CHG2-F1
#
_cell.length_a   1.000
_cell.length_b   1.000
_cell.length_c   1.000
_cell.angle_alpha   90.00
_cell.angle_beta   90.00
_cell.angle_gamma   90.00
#
_symmetry.space_group_name_H-M   'P 1'
#
loop_
_entity.id
_entity.type
_entity.pdbx_description
1 polymer ?
#
loop_
_entity_poly.entity_id
_entity_poly.type
_entity_poly.pdbx_seq_one_letter_code
_entity_poly.pdbx_strand_id
1 'polypeptide(L)' 'MTALPKAHPGQPDRVVPRHSPQSLRLRTLMDEARIIREREERGELKPETALAMLSQLKNRHRTIFQRMLGI' A
#
# COMPACT_ATOMS: atom_id res chain seq x y z
N MET A 1 -18.64 -0.95 -52.55
CA MET A 1 -19.02 -0.09 -51.41
C MET A 1 -18.71 -0.85 -50.13
N THR A 2 -17.57 -0.58 -49.51
CA THR A 2 -17.08 -1.34 -48.34
C THR A 2 -17.46 -0.55 -47.08
N ALA A 3 -18.49 -1.00 -46.36
CA ALA A 3 -18.92 -0.37 -45.12
C ALA A 3 -18.14 -0.93 -43.92
N LEU A 4 -17.59 -0.01 -43.12
CA LEU A 4 -16.73 -0.21 -41.95
C LEU A 4 -17.38 -1.05 -40.84
N PRO A 5 -16.59 -1.77 -40.01
CA PRO A 5 -17.12 -2.52 -38.87
C PRO A 5 -17.62 -1.57 -37.77
N LYS A 6 -18.86 -1.80 -37.29
CA LYS A 6 -19.46 -1.11 -36.14
C LYS A 6 -18.58 -1.25 -34.90
N ALA A 7 -18.05 -0.14 -34.42
CA ALA A 7 -17.50 -0.04 -33.07
C ALA A 7 -18.63 -0.25 -32.04
N HIS A 8 -18.41 -1.16 -31.09
CA HIS A 8 -19.31 -1.41 -29.98
C HIS A 8 -19.35 -0.18 -29.05
N PRO A 9 -20.52 0.38 -28.73
CA PRO A 9 -20.63 1.42 -27.72
C PRO A 9 -20.75 0.77 -26.34
N GLY A 10 -20.00 1.28 -25.36
CA GLY A 10 -20.39 1.13 -23.96
C GLY A 10 -19.58 0.14 -23.11
N GLN A 11 -18.26 0.06 -23.29
CA GLN A 11 -17.46 -0.18 -22.08
C GLN A 11 -17.37 1.15 -21.35
N PRO A 12 -17.94 1.29 -20.14
CA PRO A 12 -17.62 2.46 -19.34
C PRO A 12 -16.12 2.40 -19.13
N ASP A 13 -15.45 3.49 -19.45
CA ASP A 13 -14.09 3.77 -19.04
C ASP A 13 -14.08 3.73 -17.51
N ARG A 14 -14.03 2.51 -16.95
CA ARG A 14 -13.66 2.30 -15.56
C ARG A 14 -12.23 2.75 -15.54
N VAL A 15 -12.05 4.03 -15.25
CA VAL A 15 -10.84 4.59 -14.67
C VAL A 15 -10.65 3.85 -13.35
N VAL A 16 -10.27 2.57 -13.42
CA VAL A 16 -9.71 1.86 -12.30
C VAL A 16 -8.50 2.70 -11.99
N PRO A 17 -8.47 3.41 -10.85
CA PRO A 17 -7.27 4.12 -10.48
C PRO A 17 -6.21 3.02 -10.50
N ARG A 18 -5.26 3.10 -11.45
CA ARG A 18 -4.08 2.25 -11.48
C ARG A 18 -3.24 2.68 -10.29
N HIS A 19 -3.75 2.48 -9.07
CA HIS A 19 -2.95 2.49 -7.88
C HIS A 19 -1.98 1.37 -8.12
N SER A 20 -0.76 1.77 -8.50
CA SER A 20 0.33 0.85 -8.67
C SER A 20 0.37 -0.02 -7.42
N PRO A 21 0.52 -1.35 -7.52
CA PRO A 21 0.51 -2.25 -6.37
C PRO A 21 1.50 -1.82 -5.27
N GLN A 22 2.49 -0.98 -5.61
CA GLN A 22 3.39 -0.29 -4.69
C GLN A 22 2.71 0.75 -3.79
N SER A 23 1.79 1.57 -4.30
CA SER A 23 1.04 2.57 -3.51
C SER A 23 0.08 1.92 -2.53
N LEU A 24 -0.57 0.82 -2.95
CA LEU A 24 -1.42 0.01 -2.07
C LEU A 24 -0.58 -0.59 -0.93
N ARG A 25 0.58 -1.17 -1.28
CA ARG A 25 1.50 -1.80 -0.32
C ARG A 25 2.11 -0.80 0.67
N LEU A 26 2.38 0.43 0.23
CA LEU A 26 2.80 1.52 1.11
C LEU A 26 1.71 1.95 2.09
N ARG A 27 0.47 2.06 1.62
CA ARG A 27 -0.64 2.46 2.49
C ARG A 27 -0.88 1.42 3.58
N THR A 28 -0.88 0.13 3.21
CA THR A 28 -0.97 -0.99 4.16
C THR A 28 0.17 -0.96 5.18
N LEU A 29 1.39 -0.63 4.77
CA LEU A 29 2.53 -0.48 5.67
C LEU A 29 2.34 0.62 6.72
N MET A 30 1.84 1.77 6.30
CA MET A 30 1.59 2.90 7.19
C MET A 30 0.45 2.61 8.16
N ASP A 31 -0.60 1.92 7.69
CA ASP A 31 -1.69 1.43 8.56
C ASP A 31 -1.19 0.43 9.60
N GLU A 32 -0.38 -0.57 9.22
CA GLU A 32 0.19 -1.52 10.18
C GLU A 32 1.07 -0.84 11.23
N ALA A 33 1.94 0.10 10.81
CA ALA A 33 2.78 0.86 11.73
C ALA A 33 1.96 1.72 12.69
N ARG A 34 0.87 2.33 12.19
CA ARG A 34 -0.05 3.13 12.98
C ARG A 34 -0.76 2.27 14.04
N ILE A 35 -1.27 1.10 13.67
CA ILE A 35 -1.95 0.18 14.60
C ILE A 35 -1.01 -0.25 15.72
N ILE A 36 0.26 -0.56 15.40
CA ILE A 36 1.27 -0.94 16.41
C ILE A 36 1.46 0.20 17.42
N ARG A 37 1.52 1.45 16.95
CA ARG A 37 1.68 2.63 17.80
C ARG A 37 0.43 2.94 18.62
N GLU A 38 -0.75 2.88 18.03
CA GLU A 38 -2.03 3.08 18.75
C GLU A 38 -2.18 2.05 19.87
N ARG A 39 -1.78 0.79 19.65
CA ARG A 39 -1.81 -0.24 20.70
C ARG A 39 -0.78 -0.01 21.80
N GLU A 40 0.38 0.54 21.48
CA GLU A 40 1.39 0.93 22.45
C GLU A 40 0.91 2.12 23.30
N GLU A 41 0.35 3.16 22.68
CA GLU A 41 -0.22 4.33 23.37
C GLU A 41 -1.40 3.95 24.28
N ARG A 42 -2.16 2.91 23.92
CA ARG A 42 -3.24 2.35 24.76
C ARG A 42 -2.74 1.42 25.87
N GLY A 43 -1.44 1.13 25.93
CA GLY A 43 -0.85 0.20 26.89
C GLY A 43 -1.14 -1.28 26.62
N GLU A 44 -1.72 -1.62 25.45
CA GLU A 44 -1.99 -3.00 25.02
C GLU A 44 -0.70 -3.72 24.58
N LEU A 45 0.31 -2.94 24.19
CA LEU A 45 1.62 -3.40 23.75
C LEU A 45 2.71 -2.73 24.59
N LYS A 46 3.70 -3.53 25.04
CA LYS A 46 4.91 -2.97 25.66
C LYS A 46 5.71 -2.19 24.61
N PRO A 47 6.37 -1.08 24.98
CA PRO A 47 7.20 -0.29 24.06
C PRO A 47 8.26 -1.13 23.33
N GLU A 48 8.89 -2.07 24.05
CA GLU A 48 9.90 -2.98 23.49
C GLU A 48 9.32 -3.90 22.41
N THR A 49 8.10 -4.41 22.65
CA THR A 49 7.38 -5.26 21.70
C THR A 49 6.94 -4.46 20.48
N ALA A 50 6.41 -3.25 20.69
CA ALA A 50 6.03 -2.35 19.60
C ALA A 50 7.24 -2.00 18.71
N LEU A 51 8.39 -1.70 19.32
CA LEU A 51 9.64 -1.44 18.61
C LEU A 51 10.10 -2.66 17.79
N ALA A 52 10.01 -3.86 18.35
CA ALA A 52 10.35 -5.10 17.65
C ALA A 52 9.44 -5.32 16.43
N MET A 53 8.13 -5.11 16.58
CA MET A 53 7.15 -5.24 15.50
C MET A 53 7.39 -4.22 14.38
N LEU A 54 7.68 -2.96 14.73
CA LEU A 54 8.05 -1.93 13.75
C LEU A 54 9.36 -2.26 13.02
N SER A 55 10.35 -2.81 13.74
CA SER A 55 11.62 -3.23 13.16
C SER A 55 11.43 -4.39 12.16
N GLN A 56 10.58 -5.38 12.50
CA GLN A 56 10.22 -6.46 11.58
C GLN A 56 9.46 -5.95 10.35
N LEU A 57 8.52 -5.02 10.55
CA LEU A 57 7.76 -4.39 9.46
C LEU A 57 8.69 -3.67 8.49
N LYS A 58 9.66 -2.90 9.02
CA LYS A 58 10.72 -2.22 8.26
C LYS A 58 11.59 -3.22 7.50
N ASN A 59 12.01 -4.32 8.13
CA ASN A 59 12.86 -5.33 7.48
C ASN A 59 12.13 -6.08 6.36
N ARG A 60 10.87 -6.46 6.57
CA ARG A 60 10.04 -7.15 5.56
C ARG A 60 9.80 -6.26 4.33
N HIS A 61 9.79 -4.95 4.51
CA HIS A 61 9.54 -3.99 3.45
C HIS A 61 10.73 -3.07 3.16
N ARG A 62 11.93 -3.50 3.53
CA ARG A 62 13.17 -2.72 3.40
C ARG A 62 13.37 -2.23 1.97
N THR A 63 13.06 -3.05 0.98
CA THR A 63 13.16 -2.70 -0.45
C THR A 63 12.20 -1.57 -0.85
N ILE A 64 11.02 -1.48 -0.23
CA ILE A 64 10.03 -0.42 -0.48
C ILE A 64 10.43 0.85 0.27
N PHE A 65 10.88 0.72 1.51
CA PHE A 65 11.42 1.83 2.30
C PHE A 65 12.66 2.45 1.63
N GLN A 66 13.59 1.65 1.12
CA GLN A 66 14.77 2.13 0.39
C GLN A 66 14.37 2.88 -0.88
N ARG A 67 13.47 2.31 -1.70
CA ARG A 67 12.92 3.00 -2.88
C ARG A 67 12.21 4.31 -2.57
N MET A 68 11.52 4.42 -1.43
CA MET A 68 10.89 5.67 -1.02
C MET A 68 11.88 6.72 -0.50
N LEU A 69 12.95 6.28 0.17
CA LEU A 69 13.99 7.17 0.68
C LEU A 69 14.97 7.62 -0.42
N GLY A 70 14.84 7.10 -1.65
CA GLY A 70 15.69 7.49 -2.79
C GLY A 70 17.12 6.98 -2.69
N ILE A 71 17.34 5.90 -1.91
CA ILE A 71 18.64 5.24 -1.68
C ILE A 71 18.64 3.79 -2.15
#